data_AF-A0A962UEN1-F1
#
_entry.id   AF-A0A962UEN1-F1
#
_cell.length_a   1.000
_cell.length_b   1.000
_cell.length_c   1.000
_cell.angle_alpha   90.00
_cell.angle_beta   90.00
_cell.angle_gamma   90.00
#
_symmetry.space_group_name_H-M   'P 1'
#
loop_
_entity.id
_entity.type
_entity.pdbx_description
1 polymer ?
#
loop_
_entity_poly.entity_id
_entity_poly.type
_entity_poly.pdbx_seq_one_letter_code
_entity_poly.pdbx_strand_id
1 'polypeptide(L)' 'LAHAFDQLQAIAVEFRTHWHNQASRRAIERLGAKQDGVLRNHQIGADGIYRDTVVFSIIESEWPAVRQSLTFRLTRNS' A
#
# COMPACT_ATOMS: atom_id res chain seq x y z
N LEU A 1 -10.19 -0.30 0.14
CA LEU A 1 -9.85 0.12 1.52
C LEU A 1 -11.09 0.19 2.40
N ALA A 2 -12.09 1.02 2.08
CA ALA A 2 -13.33 1.10 2.87
C ALA A 2 -13.99 -0.26 3.11
N HIS A 3 -14.16 -1.09 2.07
CA HIS A 3 -14.70 -2.45 2.24
C HIS A 3 -13.88 -3.30 3.24
N ALA A 4 -12.55 -3.28 3.15
CA ALA A 4 -11.68 -4.08 4.00
C ALA A 4 -11.75 -3.66 5.47
N PHE A 5 -11.68 -2.35 5.76
CA PHE A 5 -11.71 -1.86 7.14
C PHE A 5 -13.14 -1.80 7.70
N ASP A 6 -14.09 -1.25 6.95
CA ASP A 6 -15.44 -0.97 7.46
C ASP A 6 -16.33 -2.23 7.50
N GLN A 7 -16.17 -3.15 6.54
CA GLN A 7 -17.05 -4.32 6.40
C GLN A 7 -16.37 -5.62 6.82
N LEU A 8 -15.10 -5.81 6.46
CA LEU A 8 -14.36 -7.02 6.81
C LEU A 8 -13.61 -6.91 8.14
N GLN A 9 -13.65 -5.74 8.79
CA GLN A 9 -12.95 -5.46 10.06
C GLN A 9 -11.46 -5.85 10.01
N ALA A 10 -10.83 -5.64 8.85
CA ALA A 10 -9.42 -5.95 8.68
C ALA A 10 -8.56 -5.12 9.64
N ILE A 11 -7.67 -5.78 10.38
CA ILE A 11 -6.73 -5.09 11.28
C ILE A 11 -5.62 -4.36 10.52
N ALA A 12 -5.33 -4.79 9.29
CA ALA A 12 -4.38 -4.18 8.38
C ALA A 12 -4.69 -4.55 6.93
N VAL A 13 -4.31 -3.67 6.00
CA VAL A 13 -4.27 -3.96 4.57
C VAL A 13 -2.85 -3.76 4.07
N GLU A 14 -2.26 -4.83 3.54
CA GLU A 14 -0.88 -4.85 3.05
C GLU A 14 -0.83 -4.62 1.53
N PHE A 15 0.18 -3.90 1.08
CA PHE A 15 0.51 -3.70 -0.32
C PHE A 15 1.95 -4.17 -0.57
N ARG A 16 2.13 -4.90 -1.67
CA ARG A 16 3.45 -5.37 -2.12
C ARG A 16 3.75 -4.85 -3.51
N THR A 17 4.97 -4.36 -3.70
CA THR A 17 5.45 -3.94 -5.02
C THR A 17 6.93 -4.25 -5.18
N HIS A 18 7.38 -4.32 -6.42
CA HIS A 18 8.80 -4.50 -6.72
C HIS A 18 9.62 -3.27 -6.28
N TRP A 19 10.84 -3.50 -5.79
CA TRP A 19 11.78 -2.44 -5.37
C TRP A 19 11.96 -1.32 -6.40
N HIS A 20 12.11 -1.71 -7.67
CA HIS A 20 12.36 -0.77 -8.77
C HIS A 20 11.09 -0.05 -9.27
N ASN A 21 9.89 -0.47 -8.88
CA ASN A 21 8.64 0.15 -9.34
C ASN A 21 8.31 1.40 -8.51
N GLN A 22 9.05 2.47 -8.80
CA GLN A 22 8.91 3.75 -8.08
C GLN A 22 7.55 4.41 -8.28
N ALA A 23 6.90 4.19 -9.42
CA ALA A 23 5.57 4.73 -9.69
C ALA A 23 4.53 4.14 -8.73
N SER A 24 4.50 2.81 -8.58
CA SER A 24 3.60 2.14 -7.63
C SER A 24 3.94 2.48 -6.18
N ARG A 25 5.23 2.56 -5.82
CA ARG A 25 5.65 2.97 -4.46
C ARG A 25 5.09 4.34 -4.09
N ARG A 26 5.30 5.35 -4.95
CA ARG A 26 4.75 6.70 -4.75
C ARG A 26 3.23 6.71 -4.70
N ALA A 27 2.56 5.91 -5.52
CA ALA A 27 1.12 5.80 -5.50
C ALA A 27 0.61 5.23 -4.17
N ILE A 28 1.26 4.17 -3.66
CA ILE A 28 0.94 3.53 -2.37
C ILE A 28 1.19 4.48 -1.20
N GLU A 29 2.34 5.18 -1.17
CA GLU A 29 2.64 6.21 -0.18
C GLU A 29 1.59 7.33 -0.19
N ARG A 30 1.15 7.76 -1.39
CA ARG A 30 0.08 8.74 -1.53
C ARG A 30 -1.26 8.22 -1.03
N LEU A 31 -1.51 6.92 -0.97
CA LEU A 31 -2.72 6.40 -0.30
C LEU A 31 -2.67 6.63 1.22
N GLY A 32 -1.51 6.91 1.79
CA GLY A 32 -1.29 7.02 3.23
C GLY A 32 -0.73 5.74 3.86
N ALA A 33 -0.36 4.75 3.03
CA ALA A 33 0.31 3.54 3.51
C ALA A 33 1.75 3.83 3.92
N LYS A 34 2.21 3.18 4.99
CA LYS A 34 3.57 3.29 5.51
C LYS A 34 4.42 2.11 5.05
N GLN A 35 5.71 2.33 4.82
CA GLN A 35 6.63 1.26 4.42
C GLN A 35 7.02 0.44 5.64
N ASP A 36 6.72 -0.85 5.64
CA ASP A 36 7.06 -1.78 6.72
C ASP A 36 8.46 -2.36 6.54
N GLY A 37 8.90 -2.52 5.29
CA GLY A 37 10.24 -3.02 5.00
C GLY A 37 10.46 -3.49 3.57
N VAL A 38 11.62 -4.11 3.36
CA VAL A 38 12.03 -4.71 2.08
C VAL A 38 12.41 -6.15 2.32
N LEU A 39 11.71 -7.05 1.65
CA LEU A 39 12.04 -8.47 1.60
C LEU A 39 13.03 -8.68 0.45
N ARG A 40 14.29 -8.97 0.79
CA ARG A 40 15.37 -9.17 -0.20
C ARG A 40 15.29 -10.57 -0.81
N ASN A 41 15.47 -10.68 -2.13
CA ASN A 41 15.34 -11.93 -2.89
C ASN A 41 14.03 -12.69 -2.62
N HIS A 42 12.93 -11.96 -2.38
CA HIS A 42 11.65 -12.53 -1.96
C HIS A 42 11.01 -13.41 -3.04
N GLN A 43 11.21 -13.06 -4.32
CA GLN A 43 10.63 -13.79 -5.44
C GLN A 43 11.66 -13.94 -6.58
N ILE A 44 11.43 -14.93 -7.43
CA ILE A 44 12.14 -15.10 -8.70
C ILE A 44 11.21 -14.60 -9.81
N GLY A 45 11.66 -13.63 -10.60
CA GLY A 45 10.92 -13.12 -11.74
C GLY A 45 10.79 -14.17 -12.85
N ALA A 46 9.88 -13.93 -13.80
CA ALA A 46 9.74 -14.80 -14.98
C ALA A 46 11.00 -14.84 -15.86
N ASP A 47 11.87 -13.84 -15.72
CA ASP A 47 13.20 -13.71 -16.33
C ASP A 47 14.29 -14.48 -15.56
N GLY A 48 13.95 -15.14 -14.45
CA GLY A 48 14.90 -15.85 -13.59
C GLY A 48 15.67 -14.94 -12.62
N ILE A 49 15.40 -13.63 -12.62
CA ILE A 49 16.11 -12.65 -11.79
C ILE A 49 15.46 -12.54 -10.41
N TYR A 50 16.26 -12.47 -9.35
CA TYR A 50 15.76 -12.22 -8.00
C TYR A 50 15.10 -10.85 -7.88
N ARG A 51 14.00 -10.81 -7.14
CA ARG A 51 13.16 -9.63 -6.96
C ARG A 51 12.98 -9.29 -5.49
N ASP A 52 13.38 -8.07 -5.17
CA ASP A 52 13.11 -7.45 -3.88
C ASP A 52 11.68 -6.92 -3.85
N THR A 53 10.97 -7.22 -2.77
CA THR A 53 9.60 -6.76 -2.54
C THR A 53 9.59 -5.71 -1.45
N VAL A 54 9.05 -4.54 -1.77
CA VAL A 54 8.73 -3.51 -0.79
C VAL A 54 7.35 -3.78 -0.25
N VAL A 55 7.23 -3.82 1.08
CA VAL A 55 5.98 -4.04 1.78
C VAL A 55 5.54 -2.73 2.42
N PHE A 56 4.26 -2.40 2.24
CA PHE A 56 3.60 -1.28 2.89
C PHE A 56 2.31 -1.76 3.56
N SER A 57 1.85 -1.02 4.56
CA SER A 57 0.55 -1.29 5.17
C SER A 57 -0.18 -0.01 5.56
N ILE A 58 -1.50 -0.15 5.70
CA ILE A 58 -2.34 0.74 6.49
C ILE A 58 -2.94 -0.13 7.58
N ILE A 59 -2.84 0.28 8.84
CA ILE A 59 -3.49 -0.43 9.96
C ILE A 59 -4.85 0.21 10.30
N GLU A 60 -5.69 -0.53 10.99
CA GLU A 60 -7.05 -0.11 11.34
C GLU A 60 -7.09 1.26 12.04
N SER A 61 -6.17 1.51 12.98
CA SER A 61 -6.10 2.77 13.72
C SER A 61 -5.70 3.98 12.85
N GLU A 62 -5.11 3.76 11.68
CA GLU A 62 -4.74 4.80 10.72
C GLU A 62 -5.86 5.09 9.71
N TRP A 63 -6.76 4.13 9.52
CA TRP A 63 -7.78 4.18 8.49
C TRP A 63 -8.69 5.43 8.56
N PRO A 64 -9.17 5.90 9.73
CA PRO A 64 -10.02 7.10 9.78
C PRO A 64 -9.35 8.34 9.15
N ALA A 65 -8.07 8.57 9.45
CA ALA A 65 -7.32 9.69 8.90
C ALA A 65 -7.05 9.51 7.40
N VAL A 66 -6.67 8.30 6.99
CA VAL A 66 -6.45 7.95 5.59
C VAL A 66 -7.72 8.16 4.75
N ARG A 67 -8.87 7.70 5.25
CA ARG A 67 -10.18 7.85 4.61
C ARG A 67 -10.53 9.31 4.40
N GLN A 68 -10.32 10.17 5.40
CA GLN A 68 -10.59 11.60 5.29
C GLN A 68 -9.72 12.26 4.21
N SER A 69 -8.42 11.96 4.21
CA SER A 69 -7.47 12.45 3.19
C SER A 69 -7.83 11.99 1.78
N LEU A 70 -8.25 10.72 1.61
CA LEU A 70 -8.70 10.20 0.32
C LEU A 70 -9.98 10.89 -0.16
N THR A 71 -10.97 11.02 0.73
CA THR A 71 -12.25 11.68 0.42
C THR A 71 -12.03 13.13 -0.02
N PHE A 72 -11.21 13.89 0.72
CA PHE A 72 -10.86 15.27 0.37
C PHE A 72 -10.20 15.40 -1.01
N ARG A 73 -9.35 14.45 -1.39
CA ARG A 73 -8.68 14.46 -2.71
C ARG A 73 -9.63 14.13 -3.84
N LEU A 74 -10.59 13.23 -3.62
CA LEU A 74 -11.60 12.90 -4.61
C LEU A 74 -12.53 14.10 -4.83
N THR A 75 -13.02 14.74 -3.77
CA THR A 75 -13.92 15.89 -3.88
C THR A 75 -13.27 17.12 -4.51
N ARG A 76 -11.95 17.31 -4.35
CA ARG A 76 -11.21 18.42 -4.98
C ARG A 76 -10.94 18.21 -6.47
N ASN A 77 -10.92 16.96 -6.93
CA ASN A 77 -10.66 16.60 -8.34
C ASN A 77 -11.94 16.23 -9.10
N SER A 78 -13.11 16.41 -8.49
CA SER A 78 -14.44 16.25 -9.09
C SER A 78 -14.95 17.59 -9.57
#